data_AF-A0A950S2Z4-F1
#
_entry.id   AF-A0A950S2Z4-F1
#
_cell.length_a   1.000
_cell.length_b   1.000
_cell.length_c   1.000
_cell.angle_alpha   90.00
_cell.angle_beta   90.00
_cell.angle_gamma   90.00
#
_symmetry.space_group_name_H-M   'P 1'
#
loop_
_entity.id
_entity.type
_entity.pdbx_description
1 polymer ?
#
loop_
_entity_poly.entity_id
_entity_poly.type
_entity_poly.pdbx_seq_one_letter_code
_entity_poly.pdbx_strand_id
1 'polypeptide(L)' 'MKTHKRKVLVMKDGKIAIDDLPVVEGDEVEVSIQILDPVPVTYPLHGAPFRYDDPFGPAVDPSEWDALK' A
#
# COMPACT_ATOMS: atom_id res chain seq x y z
N MET A 1 13.17 9.07 27.29
CA MET A 1 13.58 8.62 25.94
C MET A 1 12.81 9.43 24.89
N LYS A 2 13.48 10.26 24.08
CA LYS A 2 12.85 11.00 22.98
C LYS A 2 13.15 10.26 21.67
N THR A 3 12.12 9.82 20.97
CA THR A 3 12.26 9.03 19.73
C THR A 3 12.24 9.96 18.52
N HIS A 4 13.32 9.99 17.75
CA HIS A 4 13.40 10.73 16.49
C HIS A 4 13.25 9.76 15.32
N LYS A 5 12.20 9.93 14.52
CA LYS A 5 11.96 9.14 13.30
C LYS A 5 12.28 9.97 12.07
N ARG A 6 13.18 9.47 11.21
CA ARG A 6 13.55 10.12 9.94
C ARG A 6 13.55 9.09 8.82
N LYS A 7 13.11 9.49 7.63
CA LYS A 7 13.27 8.69 6.41
C LYS A 7 14.67 8.89 5.87
N VAL A 8 15.38 7.81 5.56
CA VAL A 8 16.75 7.86 5.05
C VAL A 8 16.80 7.07 3.74
N LEU A 9 17.53 7.59 2.76
CA LEU A 9 17.77 6.88 1.52
C LEU A 9 18.97 5.95 1.70
N VAL A 10 18.84 4.71 1.22
CA VAL A 10 19.95 3.77 1.14
C VAL A 10 20.79 4.12 -0.08
N MET A 11 22.10 4.34 0.11
CA MET A 11 23.04 4.62 -0.97
C MET A 11 23.33 3.35 -1.79
N LYS A 12 23.96 3.53 -2.97
CA LYS A 12 24.22 2.46 -3.95
C LYS A 12 24.99 1.25 -3.41
N ASP A 13 25.69 1.40 -2.29
CA ASP A 13 26.48 0.36 -1.62
C ASP A 13 25.81 -0.19 -0.34
N GLY A 14 24.54 0.13 -0.12
CA GLY A 14 23.82 -0.29 1.08
C GLY A 14 24.09 0.57 2.32
N LYS A 15 24.87 1.65 2.19
CA LYS A 15 25.15 2.54 3.32
C LYS A 15 23.98 3.49 3.59
N ILE A 16 23.80 3.80 4.86
CA ILE A 16 22.84 4.78 5.37
C ILE A 16 23.67 5.87 6.07
N ALA A 17 23.52 7.11 5.63
CA ALA A 17 24.09 8.28 6.30
C ALA A 17 22.95 9.08 6.94
N ILE A 18 23.07 9.38 8.23
CA ILE A 18 22.09 10.19 8.98
C ILE A 18 22.82 11.42 9.51
N ASP A 19 22.65 12.54 8.83
CA ASP A 19 23.27 13.81 9.21
C ASP A 19 22.35 14.65 10.13
N ASP A 20 22.93 15.61 10.84
CA ASP A 20 22.22 16.57 11.70
C ASP A 20 21.36 15.95 12.82
N LEU A 21 21.83 14.84 13.42
CA LEU A 21 21.25 14.32 14.66
C LEU A 21 21.66 15.22 15.83
N PRO A 22 20.72 15.61 16.73
CA PRO A 22 21.03 16.43 17.90
C PRO A 22 21.62 15.58 19.03
N VAL A 23 22.74 14.91 18.76
CA VAL A 23 23.48 14.05 19.69
C VAL A 23 24.86 14.65 19.94
N VAL A 24 25.37 14.49 21.16
CA VAL A 24 26.69 14.97 21.57
C VAL A 24 27.58 13.82 22.05
N GLU A 25 28.87 14.08 22.24
CA GLU A 25 29.82 13.09 22.76
C GLU A 25 29.37 12.58 24.14
N GLY A 26 29.33 11.25 24.30
CA GLY A 26 28.90 10.60 25.53
C GLY A 26 27.41 10.25 25.59
N ASP A 27 26.60 10.65 24.61
CA ASP A 27 25.21 10.24 24.52
C ASP A 27 25.10 8.75 24.15
N GLU A 28 24.24 8.02 24.88
CA GLU A 28 23.82 6.68 24.50
C GLU A 28 22.68 6.77 23.47
N VAL A 29 22.90 6.19 22.29
CA VAL A 29 21.98 6.28 21.15
C VAL A 29 21.55 4.89 20.70
N GLU A 30 20.24 4.67 20.59
CA GLU A 30 19.66 3.46 20.03
C GLU A 30 19.25 3.69 18.57
N VAL A 31 19.69 2.80 17.67
CA VAL A 31 19.33 2.84 16.25
C VAL A 31 18.51 1.60 15.90
N SER A 32 17.26 1.82 15.46
CA SER A 32 16.38 0.76 14.98
C SER A 32 16.17 0.89 13.47
N ILE A 33 16.54 -0.15 12.71
CA ILE A 33 16.37 -0.21 11.26
C ILE A 33 15.22 -1.17 10.94
N GLN A 34 14.19 -0.66 10.28
CA GLN A 34 13.09 -1.48 9.77
C GLN A 34 13.17 -1.52 8.24
N ILE A 35 13.50 -2.69 7.70
CA ILE A 35 13.40 -2.96 6.27
C ILE A 35 11.97 -3.40 6.02
N LEU A 36 11.20 -2.61 5.29
CA LEU A 36 9.86 -3.00 4.88
C LEU A 36 9.98 -3.98 3.72
N ASP A 37 9.38 -5.16 3.86
CA ASP A 37 9.17 -6.01 2.71
C ASP A 37 8.34 -5.24 1.67
N PRO A 38 8.70 -5.33 0.37
CA PRO A 38 7.82 -4.82 -0.66
C PRO A 38 6.49 -5.52 -0.49
N VAL A 39 5.46 -4.78 -0.05
CA VAL A 39 4.10 -5.31 0.02
C VAL A 39 3.80 -5.80 -1.39
N PRO A 40 3.58 -7.11 -1.60
CA PRO A 40 3.14 -7.56 -2.91
C PRO A 40 1.89 -6.77 -3.23
N VAL A 41 1.82 -6.19 -4.42
CA VAL A 41 0.62 -5.52 -4.91
C VAL A 41 -0.43 -6.60 -5.22
N THR A 42 -0.79 -7.43 -4.24
CA THR A 42 -2.04 -8.15 -4.26
C THR A 42 -3.10 -7.10 -3.99
N TYR A 43 -3.63 -6.55 -5.09
CA TYR A 43 -4.77 -5.66 -5.11
C TYR A 43 -6.00 -6.56 -5.30
N PRO A 44 -6.58 -7.16 -4.23
CA PRO A 44 -7.74 -8.05 -4.36
C PRO A 44 -8.96 -7.33 -4.95
N LEU A 45 -8.94 -5.99 -4.99
CA LEU A 45 -9.99 -5.13 -5.51
C LEU A 45 -9.83 -4.78 -6.99
N HIS A 46 -8.83 -5.31 -7.70
CA HIS A 46 -8.73 -5.10 -9.14
C HIS A 46 -9.76 -6.00 -9.85
N GLY A 47 -11.01 -5.52 -9.93
CA GLY A 47 -12.05 -6.16 -10.72
C GLY A 47 -11.64 -6.26 -12.20
N ALA A 48 -12.20 -7.25 -12.91
CA ALA A 48 -12.07 -7.33 -14.35
C ALA A 48 -13.03 -6.32 -15.02
N PRO A 49 -12.60 -5.58 -16.05
CA PRO A 49 -13.53 -4.74 -16.81
C PRO A 49 -14.51 -5.64 -17.57
N PHE A 50 -15.80 -5.52 -17.25
CA PHE A 50 -16.86 -6.16 -18.03
C PHE A 50 -17.40 -5.17 -19.07
N ARG A 51 -17.58 -5.64 -20.30
CA ARG A 51 -18.32 -4.94 -21.34
C ARG A 51 -19.69 -5.58 -21.46
N TYR A 52 -20.73 -4.79 -21.28
CA TYR A 52 -22.11 -5.20 -21.54
C TYR A 52 -22.44 -4.90 -22.99
N ASP A 53 -23.03 -5.87 -23.68
CA ASP A 53 -23.52 -5.66 -25.05
C ASP A 53 -24.81 -4.83 -25.06
N ASP A 54 -25.66 -4.98 -24.04
CA ASP A 54 -26.80 -4.11 -23.75
C ASP A 54 -26.82 -3.74 -22.25
N PRO A 55 -26.27 -2.58 -21.87
CA PRO A 55 -26.16 -2.18 -20.46
C PRO A 55 -27.50 -1.72 -19.84
N PHE A 56 -28.53 -1.47 -20.65
CA PHE A 56 -29.84 -1.03 -20.17
C PHE A 56 -30.92 -2.10 -20.35
N GLY A 57 -30.58 -3.22 -20.98
CA GLY A 57 -31.44 -4.39 -21.10
C GLY A 57 -31.68 -5.07 -19.75
N PRO A 58 -32.82 -5.78 -19.61
CA PRO A 58 -33.08 -6.56 -18.42
C PRO A 58 -32.05 -7.69 -18.29
N ALA A 59 -31.64 -7.97 -17.06
CA ALA A 59 -30.63 -9.01 -16.77
C ALA A 59 -31.12 -10.44 -17.10
N VAL A 60 -32.44 -10.62 -17.22
CA VAL A 60 -33.12 -11.89 -17.52
C VAL A 60 -34.28 -11.62 -18.47
N ASP A 61 -34.75 -12.66 -19.15
CA ASP A 61 -35.92 -12.55 -20.02
C ASP A 61 -37.18 -12.12 -19.23
N PRO A 62 -38.07 -11.28 -19.79
CA PRO A 62 -39.30 -10.89 -19.11
C PRO A 62 -40.18 -12.05 -18.64
N SER A 63 -40.13 -13.22 -19.29
CA SER A 63 -40.84 -14.42 -18.85
C SER A 63 -40.36 -14.99 -17.50
N GLU A 64 -39.17 -14.59 -17.04
CA GLU A 64 -38.62 -14.98 -15.75
C GLU A 64 -39.11 -14.04 -14.61
N TRP A 65 -39.83 -12.97 -14.94
CA TRP A 65 -40.29 -12.01 -13.94
C TRP A 65 -41.45 -12.57 -13.12
N ASP A 66 -41.28 -12.64 -11.80
CA ASP A 66 -42.33 -13.13 -10.89
C ASP A 66 -43.59 -12.26 -10.89
N ALA A 67 -43.48 -10.97 -11.23
CA ALA A 67 -44.63 -10.07 -11.31
C ALA A 67 -45.59 -10.36 -12.48
N LEU A 68 -45.16 -11.18 -13.45
CA LEU A 68 -45.95 -11.58 -14.62
C LEU A 68 -46.52 -13.00 -14.50
N LYS A 69 -46.35 -13.65 -13.33
CA LYS A 69 -46.97 -14.94 -12.98
C LYS A 69 -48.29 -14.72 -12.24
#